data_AF-A0A3Q0IVT9-F1
#
_entry.id   AF-A0A3Q0IVT9-F1
#
_cell.length_a   1.000
_cell.length_b   1.000
_cell.length_c   1.000
_cell.angle_alpha   90.00
_cell.angle_beta   90.00
_cell.angle_gamma   90.00
#
_symmetry.space_group_name_H-M   'P 1'
#
loop_
_entity.id
_entity.type
_entity.pdbx_description
1 polymer ?
#
loop_
_entity_poly.entity_id
_entity_poly.type
_entity_poly.pdbx_seq_one_letter_code
_entity_poly.pdbx_strand_id
1 'polypeptide(L)'
;MGFTSRWPAFLFVLCFLLAGIPTSYQDKTKCHQACHPTVPGKINAHIIAHTHDDVGWLKTVDQYYYGSNKDHSQLGVQYILDSVTSELIKNENRR
;
A
#
# COMPACT_ATOMS: atom_id res chain seq x y z
N MET A 1 -18.90 -17.57 -64.49
CA MET A 1 -18.68 -16.47 -63.51
C MET A 1 -18.86 -17.05 -62.12
N GLY A 2 -17.82 -17.67 -61.57
CA GLY A 2 -17.89 -18.35 -60.26
C GLY A 2 -17.31 -17.45 -59.18
N PHE A 3 -18.18 -16.85 -58.37
CA PHE A 3 -17.81 -16.16 -57.14
C PHE A 3 -17.27 -17.19 -56.14
N THR A 4 -15.94 -17.33 -56.03
CA THR A 4 -15.34 -18.05 -54.90
C THR A 4 -15.29 -17.08 -53.72
N SER A 5 -16.23 -17.22 -52.78
CA SER A 5 -16.34 -16.45 -51.55
C SER A 5 -15.14 -16.71 -50.64
N ARG A 6 -14.08 -15.91 -50.82
CA ARG A 6 -12.84 -15.93 -50.02
C ARG A 6 -13.03 -15.25 -48.65
N TRP A 7 -14.15 -15.54 -47.98
CA TRP A 7 -14.65 -14.83 -46.79
C TRP A 7 -14.63 -15.61 -45.45
N PRO A 8 -14.12 -16.86 -45.30
CA PRO A 8 -14.05 -17.46 -43.96
C PRO A 8 -12.72 -17.16 -43.24
N ALA A 9 -11.64 -16.87 -43.96
CA ALA A 9 -10.30 -16.73 -43.36
C ALA A 9 -10.08 -15.37 -42.68
N PHE A 10 -10.61 -14.28 -43.24
CA PHE A 10 -10.40 -12.93 -42.69
C PHE A 10 -11.18 -12.68 -41.38
N LEU A 11 -12.36 -13.28 -41.23
CA LEU A 11 -13.15 -13.18 -39.98
C LEU A 11 -12.52 -13.98 -38.83
N PHE A 12 -11.87 -15.11 -39.13
CA PHE A 12 -11.19 -15.92 -38.11
C PHE A 12 -9.95 -15.23 -37.54
N VAL A 13 -9.15 -14.56 -38.39
CA VAL A 13 -7.92 -13.86 -37.97
C VAL A 13 -8.24 -12.63 -37.11
N LEU A 14 -9.31 -11.89 -37.41
CA LEU A 14 -9.74 -10.73 -36.63
C LEU A 14 -10.19 -11.12 -35.20
N CYS A 15 -10.80 -12.30 -35.06
CA CYS A 15 -11.27 -12.81 -33.77
C CYS A 15 -10.09 -13.21 -32.85
N PHE A 16 -9.01 -13.78 -33.41
CA PHE A 16 -7.79 -14.11 -32.67
C PHE A 16 -6.99 -12.86 -32.23
N LEU A 17 -7.02 -11.79 -33.03
CA LEU A 17 -6.34 -10.52 -32.69
C LEU A 17 -7.06 -9.73 -31.59
N LEU A 18 -8.37 -9.89 -31.43
CA LEU A 18 -9.16 -9.19 -30.40
C LEU A 18 -9.33 -9.99 -29.10
N ALA A 19 -9.27 -11.32 -29.14
CA ALA A 19 -9.44 -12.18 -27.95
C ALA A 19 -8.14 -12.44 -27.15
N GLY A 20 -6.97 -12.06 -27.69
CA GLY A 20 -5.66 -12.40 -27.15
C GLY A 20 -5.04 -11.41 -26.16
N ILE A 21 -5.71 -10.30 -25.83
CA ILE A 21 -5.20 -9.36 -24.83
C ILE A 21 -5.74 -9.81 -23.46
N PRO A 22 -4.93 -10.42 -22.58
CA PRO A 22 -5.35 -10.64 -21.21
C PRO A 22 -5.56 -9.27 -20.57
N THR A 23 -6.82 -8.86 -20.44
CA THR A 23 -7.17 -7.73 -19.59
C THR A 23 -6.90 -8.18 -18.16
N SER A 24 -5.75 -7.79 -17.61
CA SER A 24 -5.48 -7.95 -16.19
C SER A 24 -6.47 -7.08 -15.43
N TYR A 25 -7.65 -7.62 -15.13
CA TYR A 25 -8.61 -6.98 -14.24
C TYR A 25 -8.03 -7.01 -12.83
N GLN A 26 -7.30 -5.95 -12.50
CA GLN A 26 -6.86 -5.70 -11.13
C GLN A 26 -8.10 -5.29 -10.35
N ASP A 27 -8.65 -6.25 -9.61
CA ASP A 27 -9.72 -5.99 -8.67
C ASP A 27 -9.21 -5.04 -7.57
N LYS A 28 -9.47 -3.75 -7.77
CA LYS A 28 -9.10 -2.66 -6.85
C LYS A 28 -9.76 -2.81 -5.47
N THR A 29 -10.65 -3.77 -5.28
CA THR A 29 -11.29 -4.03 -3.98
C THR A 29 -10.55 -5.06 -3.13
N LYS A 30 -9.55 -5.76 -3.68
CA LYS A 30 -8.81 -6.77 -2.93
C LYS A 30 -7.60 -6.15 -2.24
N CYS A 31 -7.73 -5.94 -0.93
CA CYS A 31 -6.60 -5.61 -0.08
C CYS A 31 -5.56 -6.75 -0.22
N HIS A 32 -4.35 -6.41 -0.67
CA HIS A 32 -3.26 -7.37 -0.82
C HIS A 32 -2.92 -8.01 0.54
N GLN A 33 -2.19 -9.14 0.55
CA GLN A 33 -1.87 -9.95 1.75
C GLN A 33 -1.34 -9.18 2.99
N ALA A 34 -0.93 -7.92 2.85
CA ALA A 34 -0.49 -7.07 3.95
C ALA A 34 -1.63 -6.51 4.85
N CYS A 35 -2.88 -6.47 4.37
CA CYS A 35 -3.99 -5.84 5.10
C CYS A 35 -4.55 -6.72 6.22
N HIS A 36 -5.00 -6.09 7.32
CA HIS A 36 -5.74 -6.80 8.36
C HIS A 36 -7.12 -7.26 7.86
N PRO A 37 -7.57 -8.47 8.24
CA PRO A 37 -8.87 -8.97 7.87
C PRO A 37 -9.98 -8.14 8.51
N THR A 38 -11.05 -7.93 7.77
CA THR A 38 -12.29 -7.32 8.26
C THR A 38 -13.39 -8.38 8.39
N VAL A 39 -14.39 -8.12 9.22
CA VAL A 39 -15.56 -8.99 9.40
C VAL A 39 -16.74 -8.37 8.64
N PRO A 40 -17.26 -9.02 7.57
CA PRO A 40 -18.43 -8.54 6.85
C PRO A 40 -19.66 -8.44 7.74
N GLY A 41 -20.52 -7.45 7.48
CA GLY A 41 -21.76 -7.24 8.24
C GLY A 41 -21.55 -6.69 9.66
N LYS A 42 -20.33 -6.25 10.01
CA LYS A 42 -20.02 -5.58 11.28
C LYS A 42 -19.31 -4.25 11.04
N ILE A 43 -19.31 -3.39 12.06
CA ILE A 43 -18.41 -2.23 12.09
C ILE A 43 -16.99 -2.74 12.28
N ASN A 44 -16.08 -2.31 11.40
CA ASN A 44 -14.67 -2.63 11.48
C ASN A 44 -13.91 -1.38 11.94
N ALA A 45 -13.30 -1.45 13.12
CA ALA A 45 -12.49 -0.36 13.65
C ALA A 45 -11.02 -0.62 13.33
N HIS A 46 -10.38 0.32 12.64
CA HIS A 46 -8.96 0.27 12.31
C HIS A 46 -8.20 1.18 13.27
N ILE A 47 -7.39 0.59 14.14
CA ILE A 47 -6.53 1.35 15.05
C ILE A 47 -5.22 1.62 14.33
N ILE A 48 -4.94 2.91 14.07
CA ILE A 48 -3.72 3.34 13.39
C ILE A 48 -2.81 3.97 14.43
N ALA A 49 -1.79 3.22 14.86
CA ALA A 49 -0.74 3.77 15.72
C ALA A 49 0.15 4.69 14.87
N HIS A 50 0.40 5.90 15.35
CA HIS A 50 1.31 6.84 14.70
C HIS A 50 1.95 7.80 15.71
N THR A 51 3.08 8.38 15.33
CA THR A 51 3.68 9.55 15.99
C THR A 51 3.61 10.74 15.04
N HIS A 52 3.64 11.96 15.59
CA HIS A 52 3.75 13.19 14.83
C HIS A 52 5.11 13.82 15.13
N ASP A 53 6.04 13.69 14.18
CA ASP A 53 7.42 14.13 14.34
C ASP A 53 7.69 15.32 13.40
N ASP A 54 7.68 16.53 13.95
CA ASP A 54 7.91 17.76 13.19
C ASP A 54 9.36 17.85 12.70
N VAL A 55 9.54 18.13 11.39
CA VAL A 55 10.87 18.35 10.78
C VAL A 55 11.31 19.79 10.97
N GLY A 56 11.39 20.21 12.23
CA GLY A 56 11.67 21.59 12.63
C GLY A 56 10.41 22.38 12.96
N TRP A 57 10.28 22.80 14.22
CA TRP A 57 9.22 23.66 14.72
C TRP A 57 9.76 24.50 15.90
N LEU A 58 9.65 24.01 17.13
CA LEU A 58 10.26 24.63 18.31
C LEU A 58 11.72 24.20 18.55
N LYS A 59 12.13 23.10 17.92
CA LYS A 59 13.50 22.57 17.93
C LYS A 59 13.99 22.43 16.50
N THR A 60 15.30 22.43 16.30
CA THR A 60 15.89 22.09 15.01
C THR A 60 15.70 20.60 14.72
N VAL A 61 15.91 20.19 13.46
CA VAL A 61 15.82 18.79 13.04
C VAL A 61 16.72 17.90 13.89
N ASP A 62 17.98 18.28 14.08
CA ASP A 62 18.95 17.50 14.88
C ASP A 62 18.55 17.43 16.35
N GLN A 63 18.00 18.50 16.90
CA GLN A 63 17.51 18.51 18.28
C GLN A 63 16.32 17.58 18.48
N TYR A 64 15.40 17.50 17.51
CA TYR A 64 14.33 16.50 17.50
C TYR A 64 14.86 15.09 17.28
N TYR A 65 15.82 14.88 16.37
CA TYR A 65 16.33 13.55 16.08
C TYR A 65 17.09 12.95 17.26
N TYR A 66 18.05 13.69 17.82
CA TYR A 66 18.91 13.23 18.92
C TYR A 66 18.29 13.46 20.32
N GLY A 67 17.19 14.19 20.43
CA GLY A 67 16.50 14.42 21.72
C GLY A 67 17.21 15.41 22.65
N SER A 68 17.98 16.36 22.11
CA SER A 68 18.58 17.47 22.87
C SER A 68 17.59 18.65 23.02
N ASN A 69 17.91 19.67 23.82
CA ASN A 69 17.00 20.78 24.16
C ASN A 69 15.62 20.28 24.67
N LYS A 70 15.63 19.69 25.86
CA LYS A 70 14.49 18.94 26.43
C LYS A 70 13.37 19.81 26.98
N ASP A 71 13.58 21.13 27.06
CA ASP A 71 12.58 22.07 27.57
C ASP A 71 11.33 22.13 26.68
N HIS A 72 11.48 21.82 25.38
CA HIS A 72 10.38 21.81 24.41
C HIS A 72 9.84 20.41 24.06
N SER A 73 10.69 19.36 24.11
CA SER A 73 10.28 17.97 23.90
C SER A 73 11.28 17.02 24.54
N GLN A 74 10.77 16.08 25.34
CA GLN A 74 11.58 15.20 26.19
C GLN A 74 12.24 14.04 25.45
N LEU A 75 11.76 13.68 24.26
CA LEU A 75 12.19 12.51 23.50
C LEU A 75 12.83 12.88 22.15
N GLY A 76 13.59 11.94 21.62
CA GLY A 76 14.23 12.03 20.30
C GLY A 76 13.65 11.02 19.32
N VAL A 77 13.53 11.40 18.05
CA VAL A 77 12.97 10.54 16.98
C VAL A 77 13.74 9.24 16.84
N GLN A 78 15.06 9.25 17.04
CA GLN A 78 15.88 8.03 16.99
C GLN A 78 15.35 6.94 17.95
N TYR A 79 14.93 7.32 19.16
CA TYR A 79 14.42 6.37 20.16
C TYR A 79 13.01 5.87 19.82
N ILE A 80 12.21 6.71 19.17
CA ILE A 80 10.89 6.30 18.67
C ILE A 80 11.08 5.23 17.59
N LEU A 81 11.97 5.46 16.62
CA LEU A 81 12.24 4.51 15.55
C LEU A 81 12.84 3.19 16.08
N ASP A 82 13.78 3.26 17.02
CA ASP A 82 14.38 2.07 17.66
C ASP A 82 13.32 1.23 18.38
N SER A 83 12.46 1.88 19.18
CA SER A 83 11.43 1.18 19.95
C SER A 83 10.34 0.60 19.05
N VAL A 84 9.83 1.35 18.08
CA VAL A 84 8.80 0.88 17.14
C VAL A 84 9.32 -0.32 16.35
N THR A 85 10.56 -0.26 15.84
CA THR A 85 11.17 -1.39 15.11
C THR A 85 11.24 -2.65 15.97
N SER A 86 11.71 -2.52 17.22
CA SER A 86 11.75 -3.65 18.17
C SER A 86 10.37 -4.21 18.46
N GLU A 87 9.36 -3.36 18.64
CA GLU A 87 7.99 -3.77 18.95
C GLU A 87 7.26 -4.41 17.74
N LEU A 88 7.55 -3.97 16.52
CA LEU A 88 7.00 -4.57 15.29
C LEU A 88 7.57 -5.97 15.04
N ILE A 89 8.86 -6.18 15.31
CA ILE A 89 9.50 -7.51 15.19
C ILE A 89 8.87 -8.52 16.16
N LYS A 90 8.48 -8.09 17.36
CA LYS A 90 7.91 -8.97 18.39
C LYS A 90 6.50 -9.48 18.06
N ASN A 91 5.76 -8.81 17.19
CA ASN A 91 4.37 -9.19 16.87
C ASN A 91 3.99 -8.78 15.45
N GLU A 92 3.84 -9.78 14.58
CA GLU A 92 3.47 -9.62 13.17
C GLU A 92 2.10 -8.99 12.92
N ASN A 93 1.22 -8.92 13.93
CA ASN A 93 -0.09 -8.26 13.84
C ASN A 93 -0.01 -6.76 14.17
N ARG A 94 1.14 -6.23 14.60
CA ARG A 94 1.33 -4.79 14.78
C ARG A 94 1.60 -4.10 13.45
N ARG A 95 1.27 -2.83 13.37
CA ARG A 95 1.41 -1.95 12.22
C ARG A 95 1.90 -0.59 12.70
#